data_AF-F0XT86-F1
#
_entry.id   AF-F0XT86-F1
#
_cell.length_a   1.000
_cell.length_b   1.000
_cell.length_c   1.000
_cell.angle_alpha   90.00
_cell.angle_beta   90.00
_cell.angle_gamma   90.00
#
_symmetry.space_group_name_H-M   'P 1'
#
loop_
_entity.id
_entity.type
_entity.pdbx_description
1 polymer ?
#
loop_
_entity_poly.entity_id
_entity_poly.type
_entity_poly.pdbx_seq_one_letter_code
_entity_poly.pdbx_strand_id
1 'polypeptide(L)'
;MSVSQAPGEDGGSHHGSDGEEPNNFILDFMQRAWLAGNGNYVIQLDEGSGGADDVDDGEDEDFNGDTFPHLTRRQWNLVLQGGSLHNVLVRVPGMEGYGPGRLRRRPPADPNRFPKVPSKVGRDLMSSGLFGVRERPRTTTTFSSTPYHARPVPLRLLDRELGLADTRADRWRNEKLIAQSMIPATNADMIVRYSAPVYLGQFSDDGNFFYSATKDFHVRMYDTANVNEWQHYKTVVHPSGRWTLTDSSLSPDNRWLAFTSMMPQVCLAPTDPHDEGEPYLLDLSEGADEHGHHHSYAIFSVRFSGDGRELVVGTSASTIVVYDIETRRVLHSIYGHDQDVNAVCFGDKASPHLLYSGSDDATIKVWDRRSLGDGRPAGAFVGHCEGITYIDSKGDGRYILSNGKDQTMRLWDLRMAMSTADFESNNPTRLTRDSSHDYRFEPYDDRQWFKHPFDNSVVTFRGHRVERTLIRCHFSPPGSSDGSYVYSASHSGKVYIWNLDATLAGVIDVRMATSNTIAKLVAEEDAAGEGGRRASLHHHHQRNPDGPICVRDASWHPTAPVLVASGFDADSMEAGTCSVHSCALSQDGDSGGPEQRLYDEKLRPMPAWKARMRGVPWFR
;
A
#
# COMPACT_ATOMS: atom_id res chain seq x y z
N MET A 1 -51.38 42.29 36.73
CA MET A 1 -52.20 41.67 37.79
C MET A 1 -51.98 40.17 37.70
N SER A 2 -51.50 39.55 38.80
CA SER A 2 -51.66 38.13 39.20
C SER A 2 -51.25 37.03 38.19
N VAL A 3 -50.42 36.02 38.46
CA VAL A 3 -50.24 35.21 39.67
C VAL A 3 -48.87 34.51 39.62
N SER A 4 -48.22 34.48 40.78
CA SER A 4 -47.07 33.69 41.24
C SER A 4 -47.39 32.20 41.45
N GLN A 5 -46.43 31.29 41.29
CA GLN A 5 -45.96 30.35 42.35
C GLN A 5 -45.07 29.22 41.80
N ALA A 6 -43.90 29.05 42.44
CA ALA A 6 -43.11 27.81 42.54
C ALA A 6 -43.76 26.85 43.57
N PRO A 7 -43.11 25.79 44.13
CA PRO A 7 -42.03 24.87 43.71
C PRO A 7 -42.48 23.39 43.83
N GLY A 8 -41.58 22.40 43.68
CA GLY A 8 -41.86 21.02 44.12
C GLY A 8 -40.86 19.96 43.64
N GLU A 9 -39.98 19.54 44.55
CA GLU A 9 -39.06 18.40 44.47
C GLU A 9 -39.82 17.06 44.42
N ASP A 10 -39.27 16.06 43.70
CA ASP A 10 -38.75 14.80 44.27
C ASP A 10 -38.63 13.65 43.24
N GLY A 11 -37.48 12.96 43.28
CA GLY A 11 -37.47 11.48 43.28
C GLY A 11 -37.29 10.71 41.96
N GLY A 12 -36.02 10.46 41.60
CA GLY A 12 -35.51 9.11 41.31
C GLY A 12 -35.83 8.43 39.97
N SER A 13 -34.80 8.23 39.14
CA SER A 13 -34.23 6.89 38.89
C SER A 13 -33.11 6.96 37.84
N HIS A 14 -31.92 6.57 38.29
CA HIS A 14 -30.78 6.28 37.44
C HIS A 14 -31.07 5.04 36.58
N HIS A 15 -30.98 5.19 35.27
CA HIS A 15 -30.45 4.16 34.38
C HIS A 15 -29.50 4.83 33.40
N GLY A 16 -28.22 4.88 33.79
CA GLY A 16 -27.13 5.10 32.84
C GLY A 16 -27.01 3.85 31.97
N SER A 17 -27.26 4.01 30.68
CA SER A 17 -26.67 3.15 29.67
C SER A 17 -25.42 3.86 29.20
N ASP A 18 -24.27 3.43 29.70
CA ASP A 18 -22.96 3.81 29.20
C ASP A 18 -22.90 3.41 27.72
N GLY A 19 -22.98 4.41 26.84
CA GLY A 19 -22.54 4.27 25.46
C GLY A 19 -21.02 4.34 25.46
N GLU A 20 -20.38 3.18 25.31
CA GLU A 20 -18.95 3.11 25.02
C GLU A 20 -18.64 3.93 23.76
N GLU A 21 -17.90 5.03 23.93
CA GLU A 21 -17.35 5.81 22.84
C GLU A 21 -16.34 4.97 22.04
N PRO A 22 -16.38 4.96 20.70
CA PRO A 22 -15.34 4.33 19.91
C PRO A 22 -14.04 5.14 20.05
N ASN A 23 -13.06 4.53 20.72
CA ASN A 23 -11.70 5.01 20.91
C ASN A 23 -11.05 5.47 19.59
N ASN A 24 -10.97 6.77 19.35
CA ASN A 24 -10.14 7.40 18.32
C ASN A 24 -8.64 7.39 18.71
N PHE A 25 -8.10 6.20 18.99
CA PHE A 25 -6.75 5.98 19.50
C PHE A 25 -5.65 6.29 18.45
N ILE A 26 -5.99 6.25 17.16
CA ILE A 26 -5.01 6.37 16.06
C ILE A 26 -4.36 7.76 16.03
N LEU A 27 -5.12 8.82 16.28
CA LEU A 27 -4.64 10.21 16.15
C LEU A 27 -4.00 10.75 17.42
N ASP A 28 -4.55 10.44 18.60
CA ASP A 28 -3.96 10.81 19.90
C ASP A 28 -2.60 10.14 20.09
N PHE A 29 -2.46 8.89 19.61
CA PHE A 29 -1.20 8.17 19.66
C PHE A 29 -0.16 8.66 18.63
N MET A 30 -0.57 9.02 17.40
CA MET A 30 0.34 9.57 16.39
C MET A 30 0.95 10.92 16.79
N GLN A 31 0.25 11.71 17.61
CA GLN A 31 0.78 12.95 18.17
C GLN A 31 1.87 12.68 19.23
N ARG A 32 1.75 11.58 20.00
CA ARG A 32 2.77 11.14 20.96
C ARG A 32 4.01 10.55 20.27
N ALA A 33 3.84 9.84 19.16
CA ALA A 33 4.95 9.32 18.36
C ALA A 33 5.75 10.43 17.65
N TRP A 34 5.12 11.55 17.27
CA TRP A 34 5.80 12.73 16.74
C TRP A 34 6.71 13.41 17.77
N LEU A 35 6.26 13.52 19.03
CA LEU A 35 7.07 14.07 20.13
C LEU A 35 8.28 13.19 20.47
N ALA A 36 8.15 11.86 20.38
CA ALA A 36 9.25 10.94 20.66
C ALA A 36 10.36 10.99 19.59
N GLY A 37 10.06 11.46 18.37
CA GLY A 37 11.01 11.52 17.25
C GLY A 37 11.91 12.77 17.20
N ASN A 38 11.64 13.80 18.02
CA ASN A 38 12.35 15.09 17.98
C ASN A 38 13.09 15.46 19.28
N GLY A 39 13.27 14.52 20.21
CA GLY A 39 13.98 14.77 21.46
C GLY A 39 15.49 14.53 21.37
N ASN A 40 16.27 15.54 20.97
CA ASN A 40 17.67 15.65 21.39
C ASN A 40 17.70 15.84 22.90
N TYR A 41 17.84 14.77 23.69
CA TYR A 41 18.17 14.89 25.10
C TYR A 41 19.65 15.23 25.24
N VAL A 42 19.94 16.53 25.34
CA VAL A 42 21.16 17.04 25.96
C VAL A 42 20.98 16.85 27.47
N ILE A 43 21.68 15.88 28.06
CA ILE A 43 21.82 15.81 29.52
C ILE A 43 22.84 16.88 29.89
N GLN A 44 22.32 18.03 30.29
CA GLN A 44 23.10 19.09 30.92
C GLN A 44 23.28 18.68 32.39
N LEU A 45 24.49 18.28 32.76
CA LEU A 45 24.87 18.06 34.15
C LEU A 45 25.14 19.44 34.78
N ASP A 46 24.17 19.95 35.52
CA ASP A 46 24.41 21.09 36.42
C ASP A 46 25.05 20.58 37.72
N GLU A 47 26.32 20.94 37.91
CA GLU A 47 27.04 20.82 39.18
C GLU A 47 26.53 21.90 40.14
N GLY A 48 25.67 21.50 41.09
CA GLY A 48 25.20 22.34 42.20
C GLY A 48 25.92 22.00 43.49
N SER A 49 26.83 22.88 43.91
CA SER A 49 27.59 22.86 45.17
C SER A 49 26.81 23.40 46.38
N GLY A 50 27.08 22.84 47.56
CA GLY A 50 26.77 23.40 48.89
C GLY A 50 25.75 22.54 49.65
N GLY A 51 25.91 22.14 50.90
CA GLY A 51 26.77 22.55 52.01
C GLY A 51 26.06 22.02 53.28
N ALA A 52 26.83 21.52 54.24
CA ALA A 52 26.36 20.77 55.40
C ALA A 52 25.70 21.64 56.49
N ASP A 53 24.82 21.03 57.31
CA ASP A 53 24.92 20.95 58.79
C ASP A 53 23.55 20.68 59.49
N ASP A 54 23.48 19.54 60.18
CA ASP A 54 23.09 19.29 61.59
C ASP A 54 21.66 19.48 62.19
N VAL A 55 21.23 18.38 62.87
CA VAL A 55 20.51 18.22 64.18
C VAL A 55 18.97 17.93 64.20
N ASP A 56 18.67 16.64 64.43
CA ASP A 56 17.96 16.01 65.58
C ASP A 56 16.41 15.99 65.74
N ASP A 57 15.92 14.74 65.87
CA ASP A 57 14.80 14.13 66.59
C ASP A 57 13.32 14.61 66.53
N GLY A 58 12.43 13.66 66.17
CA GLY A 58 10.98 13.75 66.36
C GLY A 58 10.14 12.64 65.69
N GLU A 59 10.09 11.47 66.32
CA GLU A 59 9.00 10.46 66.45
C GLU A 59 8.07 10.09 65.25
N ASP A 60 8.17 8.80 64.86
CA ASP A 60 7.12 7.83 64.51
C ASP A 60 5.85 8.25 63.73
N GLU A 61 5.77 7.88 62.44
CA GLU A 61 4.55 7.29 61.85
C GLU A 61 4.90 6.28 60.73
N ASP A 62 4.23 5.12 60.79
CA ASP A 62 4.40 3.92 59.96
C ASP A 62 4.21 4.15 58.45
N PHE A 63 5.15 3.69 57.61
CA PHE A 63 4.86 3.37 56.20
C PHE A 63 5.65 2.15 55.71
N ASN A 64 4.95 1.02 55.60
CA ASN A 64 5.39 -0.20 54.92
C ASN A 64 5.45 0.05 53.40
N GLY A 65 6.65 0.07 52.83
CA GLY A 65 6.88 0.19 51.38
C GLY A 65 7.35 -1.14 50.78
N ASP A 66 6.41 -1.88 50.19
CA ASP A 66 6.68 -3.13 49.48
C ASP A 66 7.54 -2.93 48.21
N THR A 67 8.56 -3.78 48.12
CA THR A 67 9.43 -4.15 46.99
C THR A 67 8.81 -4.13 45.59
N PHE A 68 9.50 -3.48 44.64
CA PHE A 68 9.35 -3.69 43.19
C PHE A 68 9.83 -5.10 42.78
N PRO A 69 9.11 -5.89 41.95
CA PRO A 69 9.57 -7.22 41.57
C PRO A 69 10.57 -7.16 40.41
N HIS A 70 11.74 -7.77 40.61
CA HIS A 70 12.72 -8.02 39.55
C HIS A 70 12.20 -9.02 38.51
N LEU A 71 12.39 -8.72 37.21
CA LEU A 71 12.10 -9.64 36.12
C LEU A 71 13.00 -10.88 36.18
N THR A 72 12.42 -12.06 36.02
CA THR A 72 13.16 -13.32 35.98
C THR A 72 14.00 -13.43 34.71
N ARG A 73 15.12 -14.17 34.76
CA ARG A 73 16.02 -14.40 33.61
C ARG A 73 15.33 -14.94 32.35
N ARG A 74 14.18 -15.62 32.50
CA ARG A 74 13.35 -16.07 31.37
C ARG A 74 12.53 -14.94 30.74
N GLN A 75 12.02 -14.01 31.53
CA GLN A 75 11.30 -12.83 31.02
C GLN A 75 12.27 -11.90 30.28
N TRP A 76 13.49 -11.74 30.79
CA TRP A 76 14.57 -11.04 30.08
C TRP A 76 14.89 -11.66 28.71
N ASN A 77 14.98 -12.99 28.62
CA ASN A 77 15.25 -13.66 27.35
C ASN A 77 14.10 -13.55 26.34
N LEU A 78 12.85 -13.41 26.80
CA LEU A 78 11.68 -13.22 25.94
C LEU A 78 11.60 -11.80 25.36
N VAL A 79 11.96 -10.80 26.17
CA VAL A 79 12.11 -9.40 25.71
C VAL A 79 13.26 -9.28 24.69
N LEU A 80 14.38 -9.97 24.93
CA LEU A 80 15.53 -9.98 24.02
C LEU A 80 15.28 -10.73 22.70
N GLN A 81 14.23 -11.56 22.63
CA GLN A 81 13.81 -12.28 21.42
C GLN A 81 12.66 -11.57 20.66
N GLY A 82 12.36 -10.31 21.00
CA GLY A 82 11.38 -9.49 20.28
C GLY A 82 9.91 -9.77 20.65
N GLY A 83 9.64 -10.42 21.78
CA GLY A 83 8.28 -10.58 22.30
C GLY A 83 7.77 -9.31 23.00
N SER A 84 6.52 -8.92 22.71
CA SER A 84 5.83 -7.82 23.39
C SER A 84 5.55 -8.16 24.87
N LEU A 85 5.83 -7.20 25.77
CA LEU A 85 5.54 -7.28 27.21
C LEU A 85 4.03 -7.21 27.53
N HIS A 86 3.19 -6.86 26.56
CA HIS A 86 1.76 -6.64 26.76
C HIS A 86 1.03 -7.90 27.30
N ASN A 87 1.46 -9.09 26.87
CA ASN A 87 0.89 -10.37 27.31
C ASN A 87 1.39 -10.85 28.69
N VAL A 88 2.29 -10.13 29.35
CA VAL A 88 2.90 -10.54 30.63
C VAL A 88 2.44 -9.67 31.80
N LEU A 89 1.96 -8.44 31.55
CA LEU A 89 1.77 -7.42 32.60
C LEU A 89 0.31 -7.12 32.97
N VAL A 90 -0.69 -7.71 32.31
CA VAL A 90 -2.09 -7.53 32.73
C VAL A 90 -2.42 -8.47 33.88
N ARG A 91 -2.12 -8.01 35.11
CA ARG A 91 -2.64 -8.59 36.35
C ARG A 91 -3.86 -7.77 36.74
N VAL A 92 -5.06 -8.22 36.34
CA VAL A 92 -6.32 -7.68 36.88
C VAL A 92 -6.43 -8.14 38.34
N PRO A 93 -6.57 -7.24 39.33
CA PRO A 93 -6.80 -7.64 40.72
C PRO A 93 -8.20 -8.27 40.84
N GLY A 94 -8.30 -9.54 41.25
CA GLY A 94 -9.59 -10.18 41.55
C GLY A 94 -9.84 -11.60 41.03
N MET A 95 -8.90 -12.25 40.32
CA MET A 95 -8.99 -13.68 39.99
C MET A 95 -7.84 -14.48 40.63
N GLU A 96 -8.00 -14.87 41.89
CA GLU A 96 -7.20 -15.93 42.49
C GLU A 96 -7.77 -17.28 42.05
N GLY A 97 -7.02 -18.02 41.22
CA GLY A 97 -7.35 -19.43 40.98
C GLY A 97 -7.05 -20.04 39.61
N TYR A 98 -6.01 -19.62 38.88
CA TYR A 98 -5.46 -20.49 37.81
C TYR A 98 -3.94 -20.34 37.74
N GLY A 99 -3.23 -21.40 38.15
CA GLY A 99 -1.79 -21.55 37.87
C GLY A 99 -1.53 -21.59 36.36
N PRO A 100 -0.26 -21.57 35.92
CA PRO A 100 0.08 -21.54 34.50
C PRO A 100 -0.41 -22.84 33.84
N GLY A 101 -1.60 -22.78 33.26
CA GLY A 101 -2.15 -23.84 32.45
C GLY A 101 -1.13 -24.15 31.37
N ARG A 102 -0.72 -25.43 31.29
CA ARG A 102 0.02 -25.95 30.13
C ARG A 102 -0.62 -25.35 28.89
N LEU A 103 0.13 -24.56 28.11
CA LEU A 103 -0.29 -24.12 26.79
C LEU A 103 -0.70 -25.39 26.05
N ARG A 104 -2.00 -25.64 25.98
CA ARG A 104 -2.56 -26.73 25.19
C ARG A 104 -1.98 -26.50 23.81
N ARG A 105 -1.17 -27.45 23.32
CA ARG A 105 -0.75 -27.47 21.91
C ARG A 105 -2.05 -27.34 21.11
N ARG A 106 -2.30 -26.15 20.58
CA ARG A 106 -3.47 -25.90 19.74
C ARG A 106 -3.34 -26.89 18.57
N PRO A 107 -4.44 -27.53 18.16
CA PRO A 107 -4.39 -28.48 17.05
C PRO A 107 -3.74 -27.80 15.84
N PRO A 108 -2.94 -28.53 15.06
CA PRO A 108 -2.35 -27.99 13.84
C PRO A 108 -3.44 -27.41 12.95
N ALA A 109 -3.18 -26.23 12.38
CA ALA A 109 -4.11 -25.59 11.45
C ALA A 109 -4.38 -26.54 10.26
N ASP A 110 -5.64 -26.62 9.83
CA ASP A 110 -6.04 -27.46 8.70
C ASP A 110 -5.23 -27.08 7.45
N PRO A 111 -4.44 -27.99 6.86
CA PRO A 111 -3.66 -27.70 5.67
C PRO A 111 -4.52 -27.39 4.43
N ASN A 112 -5.79 -27.82 4.40
CA ASN A 112 -6.74 -27.56 3.31
C ASN A 112 -7.61 -26.32 3.54
N ARG A 113 -7.30 -25.52 4.56
CA ARG A 113 -8.03 -24.30 4.89
C ARG A 113 -8.00 -23.28 3.76
N PHE A 114 -6.86 -23.13 3.10
CA PHE A 114 -6.70 -22.17 2.01
C PHE A 114 -7.33 -22.66 0.70
N PRO A 115 -7.79 -21.75 -0.18
CA PRO A 115 -8.29 -22.12 -1.50
C PRO A 115 -7.21 -22.86 -2.31
N LYS A 116 -7.64 -23.89 -3.04
CA LYS A 116 -6.74 -24.69 -3.86
C LYS A 116 -6.24 -23.89 -5.07
N VAL A 117 -4.94 -23.96 -5.32
CA VAL A 117 -4.27 -23.39 -6.50
C VAL A 117 -3.78 -24.56 -7.37
N PRO A 118 -4.05 -24.60 -8.68
CA PRO A 118 -4.76 -23.59 -9.49
C PRO A 118 -6.29 -23.58 -9.30
N SER A 119 -6.87 -22.38 -9.18
CA SER A 119 -8.32 -22.20 -9.11
C SER A 119 -8.99 -22.65 -10.40
N LYS A 120 -10.11 -23.39 -10.27
CA LYS A 120 -10.90 -23.81 -11.43
C LYS A 120 -11.59 -22.60 -12.08
N VAL A 121 -12.21 -21.75 -11.27
CA VAL A 121 -12.91 -20.55 -11.74
C VAL A 121 -11.95 -19.59 -12.44
N GLY A 122 -10.74 -19.42 -11.89
CA GLY A 122 -9.70 -18.61 -12.53
C GLY A 122 -9.24 -19.18 -13.88
N ARG A 123 -9.10 -20.51 -14.00
CA ARG A 123 -8.83 -21.15 -15.30
C ARG A 123 -9.95 -20.93 -16.32
N ASP A 124 -11.20 -20.99 -15.87
CA ASP A 124 -12.37 -20.73 -16.70
C ASP A 124 -12.40 -19.25 -17.15
N LEU A 125 -12.07 -18.31 -16.27
CA LEU A 125 -11.93 -16.88 -16.61
C LEU A 125 -10.86 -16.66 -17.68
N MET A 126 -9.67 -17.25 -17.52
CA MET A 126 -8.64 -17.16 -18.55
C MET A 126 -9.09 -17.78 -19.88
N SER A 127 -9.98 -18.79 -19.85
CA SER A 127 -10.53 -19.40 -21.08
C SER A 127 -11.66 -18.58 -21.73
N SER A 128 -12.30 -17.69 -20.98
CA SER A 128 -13.43 -16.88 -21.45
C SER A 128 -13.02 -15.79 -22.46
N GLY A 129 -11.74 -15.44 -22.53
CA GLY A 129 -11.22 -14.35 -23.37
C GLY A 129 -11.48 -12.94 -22.81
N LEU A 130 -12.03 -12.82 -21.59
CA LEU A 130 -12.19 -11.53 -20.89
C LEU A 130 -10.86 -10.96 -20.38
N PHE A 131 -9.86 -11.84 -20.21
CA PHE A 131 -8.53 -11.52 -19.70
C PHE A 131 -7.50 -12.21 -20.58
N GLY A 132 -6.81 -11.42 -21.41
CA GLY A 132 -5.87 -11.94 -22.37
C GLY A 132 -6.49 -12.77 -23.51
N VAL A 133 -5.76 -12.86 -24.61
CA VAL A 133 -5.96 -13.81 -25.70
C VAL A 133 -5.31 -15.15 -25.34
N ARG A 134 -6.04 -16.25 -25.54
CA ARG A 134 -5.50 -17.62 -25.46
C ARG A 134 -5.34 -18.27 -26.83
N GLU A 135 -4.44 -19.24 -26.89
CA GLU A 135 -4.24 -20.08 -28.06
C GLU A 135 -5.51 -20.86 -28.40
N ARG A 136 -5.83 -20.96 -29.70
CA ARG A 136 -6.77 -21.98 -30.18
C ARG A 136 -5.98 -23.25 -30.47
N PRO A 137 -6.48 -24.45 -30.11
CA PRO A 137 -6.00 -25.67 -30.71
C PRO A 137 -6.24 -25.57 -32.22
N ARG A 138 -5.19 -25.49 -33.05
CA ARG A 138 -5.36 -25.60 -34.50
C ARG A 138 -5.80 -27.02 -34.82
N THR A 139 -6.95 -27.15 -35.46
CA THR A 139 -7.27 -28.36 -36.22
C THR A 139 -6.28 -28.43 -37.39
N THR A 140 -5.44 -29.46 -37.36
CA THR A 140 -4.36 -29.75 -38.31
C THR A 140 -4.87 -29.80 -39.75
N THR A 141 -4.32 -28.98 -40.65
CA THR A 141 -4.37 -29.20 -42.11
C THR A 141 -3.28 -28.46 -42.90
N THR A 142 -2.14 -28.11 -42.31
CA THR A 142 -0.97 -27.69 -43.11
C THR A 142 0.33 -28.24 -42.55
N PHE A 143 1.15 -28.82 -43.45
CA PHE A 143 2.45 -29.46 -43.23
C PHE A 143 3.53 -28.43 -42.81
N SER A 144 3.43 -27.87 -41.62
CA SER A 144 4.53 -27.15 -40.96
C SER A 144 4.99 -27.95 -39.75
N SER A 145 6.23 -28.41 -39.76
CA SER A 145 6.79 -29.39 -38.82
C SER A 145 7.21 -28.82 -37.45
N THR A 146 6.76 -27.61 -37.09
CA THR A 146 6.86 -27.10 -35.72
C THR A 146 5.67 -26.17 -35.46
N PRO A 147 4.96 -26.28 -34.33
CA PRO A 147 3.99 -25.27 -33.95
C PRO A 147 4.68 -23.90 -33.96
N TYR A 148 4.12 -22.93 -34.67
CA TYR A 148 4.67 -21.57 -34.79
C TYR A 148 4.98 -20.91 -33.42
N HIS A 149 4.34 -21.38 -32.35
CA HIS A 149 4.49 -20.90 -30.97
C HIS A 149 5.49 -21.67 -30.10
N ALA A 150 6.05 -22.80 -30.58
CA ALA A 150 7.23 -23.42 -29.97
C ALA A 150 8.52 -22.63 -30.27
N ARG A 151 8.40 -21.57 -31.09
CA ARG A 151 9.47 -20.65 -31.43
C ARG A 151 9.74 -19.71 -30.24
N PRO A 152 11.00 -19.48 -29.89
CA PRO A 152 11.37 -18.54 -28.83
C PRO A 152 10.90 -17.12 -29.19
N VAL A 153 10.65 -16.29 -28.18
CA VAL A 153 10.13 -14.90 -28.33
C VAL A 153 10.89 -14.08 -29.38
N PRO A 154 12.24 -14.11 -29.46
CA PRO A 154 12.99 -13.38 -30.48
C PRO A 154 12.63 -13.79 -31.91
N LEU A 155 12.38 -15.07 -32.16
CA LEU A 155 12.00 -15.57 -33.48
C LEU A 155 10.57 -15.14 -33.84
N ARG A 156 9.67 -15.08 -32.86
CA ARG A 156 8.31 -14.56 -33.05
C ARG A 156 8.28 -13.04 -33.27
N LEU A 157 9.17 -12.30 -32.62
CA LEU A 157 9.40 -10.88 -32.88
C LEU A 157 9.95 -10.68 -34.30
N LEU A 158 10.94 -11.48 -34.72
CA LEU A 158 11.46 -11.44 -36.09
C LEU A 158 10.36 -11.73 -37.13
N ASP A 159 9.55 -12.77 -36.92
CA ASP A 159 8.44 -13.10 -37.82
C ASP A 159 7.39 -11.96 -37.86
N ARG A 160 7.21 -11.22 -36.77
CA ARG A 160 6.36 -10.01 -36.71
C ARG A 160 6.92 -8.91 -37.59
N GLU A 161 8.21 -8.60 -37.46
CA GLU A 161 8.89 -7.57 -38.27
C GLU A 161 8.87 -7.92 -39.76
N LEU A 162 9.01 -9.21 -40.09
CA LEU A 162 8.93 -9.72 -41.46
C LEU A 162 7.50 -9.86 -41.98
N GLY A 163 6.48 -9.66 -41.13
CA GLY A 163 5.07 -9.72 -41.50
C GLY A 163 4.56 -11.11 -41.91
N LEU A 164 5.25 -12.19 -41.52
CA LEU A 164 5.11 -13.56 -42.05
C LEU A 164 3.83 -14.31 -41.64
N ALA A 165 2.85 -13.66 -41.01
CA ALA A 165 1.61 -14.32 -40.62
C ALA A 165 0.56 -14.29 -41.75
N ASP A 166 -0.10 -15.43 -41.96
CA ASP A 166 -1.05 -15.68 -43.06
C ASP A 166 -2.22 -14.68 -43.11
N THR A 167 -2.67 -14.15 -41.96
CA THR A 167 -3.78 -13.19 -41.88
C THR A 167 -3.52 -12.04 -40.91
N ARG A 168 -4.25 -10.92 -41.08
CA ARG A 168 -4.25 -9.78 -40.14
C ARG A 168 -4.66 -10.20 -38.72
N ALA A 169 -5.61 -11.13 -38.62
CA ALA A 169 -6.07 -11.66 -37.33
C ALA A 169 -5.01 -12.54 -36.64
N ASP A 170 -4.17 -13.22 -37.42
CA ASP A 170 -3.03 -13.97 -36.87
C ASP A 170 -1.93 -13.03 -36.38
N ARG A 171 -1.62 -11.94 -37.10
CA ARG A 171 -0.65 -10.92 -36.65
C ARG A 171 -1.06 -10.30 -35.32
N TRP A 172 -2.29 -9.81 -35.22
CA TRP A 172 -2.80 -9.18 -34.00
C TRP A 172 -2.80 -10.13 -32.79
N ARG A 173 -3.20 -11.39 -32.99
CA ARG A 173 -3.13 -12.40 -31.91
C ARG A 173 -1.69 -12.73 -31.52
N ASN A 174 -0.79 -12.86 -32.49
CA ASN A 174 0.61 -13.14 -32.22
C ASN A 174 1.24 -12.01 -31.41
N GLU A 175 0.94 -10.75 -31.74
CA GLU A 175 1.39 -9.57 -31.01
C GLU A 175 0.95 -9.62 -29.54
N LYS A 176 -0.33 -9.88 -29.28
CA LYS A 176 -0.85 -10.03 -27.91
C LYS A 176 -0.23 -11.20 -27.14
N LEU A 177 -0.03 -12.33 -27.80
CA LEU A 177 0.63 -13.49 -27.19
C LEU A 177 2.12 -13.25 -26.92
N ILE A 178 2.81 -12.42 -27.72
CA ILE A 178 4.19 -12.00 -27.45
C ILE A 178 4.21 -11.09 -26.22
N ALA A 179 3.32 -10.09 -26.17
CA ALA A 179 3.16 -9.17 -25.05
C ALA A 179 2.96 -9.91 -23.71
N GLN A 180 2.05 -10.90 -23.69
CA GLN A 180 1.82 -11.74 -22.51
C GLN A 180 3.08 -12.51 -22.05
N SER A 181 3.95 -12.93 -22.97
CA SER A 181 5.16 -13.67 -22.61
C SER A 181 6.28 -12.82 -22.01
N MET A 182 6.19 -11.48 -22.12
CA MET A 182 7.23 -10.55 -21.68
C MET A 182 7.02 -10.08 -20.24
N ILE A 183 7.25 -10.98 -19.28
CA ILE A 183 7.18 -10.65 -17.84
C ILE A 183 8.49 -9.96 -17.42
N PRO A 184 8.43 -8.80 -16.73
CA PRO A 184 9.63 -8.12 -16.25
C PRO A 184 10.50 -9.00 -15.35
N ALA A 185 11.82 -8.91 -15.53
CA ALA A 185 12.79 -9.70 -14.78
C ALA A 185 13.11 -9.08 -13.42
N THR A 186 13.86 -9.79 -12.59
CA THR A 186 14.34 -9.26 -11.30
C THR A 186 15.50 -8.27 -11.44
N ASN A 187 16.23 -8.32 -12.55
CA ASN A 187 17.34 -7.39 -12.76
C ASN A 187 16.77 -5.99 -13.01
N ALA A 188 17.15 -5.03 -12.17
CA ALA A 188 16.82 -3.64 -12.38
C ALA A 188 17.78 -3.03 -13.42
N ASP A 189 17.22 -2.35 -14.42
CA ASP A 189 17.98 -1.58 -15.40
C ASP A 189 18.41 -0.24 -14.80
N MET A 190 17.50 0.34 -14.00
CA MET A 190 17.68 1.63 -13.36
C MET A 190 17.17 1.59 -11.92
N ILE A 191 17.92 2.21 -11.01
CA ILE A 191 17.49 2.42 -9.63
C ILE A 191 17.60 3.90 -9.30
N VAL A 192 16.47 4.51 -8.96
CA VAL A 192 16.37 5.90 -8.50
C VAL A 192 16.26 5.91 -6.98
N ARG A 193 17.16 6.62 -6.31
CA ARG A 193 17.18 6.75 -4.85
C ARG A 193 16.68 8.11 -4.39
N TYR A 194 15.87 8.06 -3.33
CA TYR A 194 15.25 9.21 -2.71
C TYR A 194 15.75 9.35 -1.27
N SER A 195 15.87 10.60 -0.78
CA SER A 195 16.17 10.91 0.62
C SER A 195 15.00 10.65 1.58
N ALA A 196 13.86 10.20 1.06
CA ALA A 196 12.67 9.89 1.84
C ALA A 196 11.98 8.65 1.27
N PRO A 197 11.24 7.89 2.11
CA PRO A 197 10.44 6.76 1.66
C PRO A 197 9.51 7.12 0.49
N VAL A 198 9.51 6.28 -0.55
CA VAL A 198 8.57 6.40 -1.68
C VAL A 198 7.36 5.55 -1.37
N TYR A 199 6.20 6.19 -1.24
CA TYR A 199 4.95 5.52 -0.92
C TYR A 199 4.14 5.14 -2.17
N LEU A 200 4.36 5.84 -3.27
CA LEU A 200 3.62 5.67 -4.50
C LEU A 200 4.50 5.98 -5.70
N GLY A 201 4.33 5.21 -6.76
CA GLY A 201 4.95 5.49 -8.04
C GLY A 201 4.08 4.93 -9.16
N GLN A 202 3.62 5.80 -10.06
CA GLN A 202 2.69 5.40 -11.13
C GLN A 202 3.07 6.03 -12.46
N PHE A 203 2.86 5.27 -13.53
CA PHE A 203 2.86 5.78 -14.90
C PHE A 203 1.56 6.52 -15.20
N SER A 204 1.65 7.49 -16.10
CA SER A 204 0.49 8.03 -16.78
C SER A 204 -0.19 6.95 -17.64
N ASP A 205 -1.47 7.14 -17.93
CA ASP A 205 -2.26 6.16 -18.70
C ASP A 205 -1.73 5.97 -20.14
N ASP A 206 -1.02 6.96 -20.67
CA ASP A 206 -0.33 6.90 -21.96
C ASP A 206 1.13 6.38 -21.87
N GLY A 207 1.70 6.33 -20.67
CA GLY A 207 3.09 5.94 -20.41
C GLY A 207 4.14 7.01 -20.72
N ASN A 208 3.72 8.24 -21.05
CA ASN A 208 4.64 9.32 -21.40
C ASN A 208 5.40 9.88 -20.19
N PHE A 209 4.86 9.76 -18.98
CA PHE A 209 5.59 10.15 -17.78
C PHE A 209 5.32 9.20 -16.62
N PHE A 210 6.25 9.20 -15.68
CA PHE A 210 6.15 8.53 -14.41
C PHE A 210 6.25 9.56 -13.30
N TYR A 211 5.51 9.36 -12.21
CA TYR A 211 5.62 10.23 -11.05
C TYR A 211 5.71 9.42 -9.76
N SER A 212 6.44 9.96 -8.79
CA SER A 212 6.65 9.35 -7.48
C SER A 212 6.23 10.30 -6.37
N ALA A 213 5.47 9.80 -5.39
CA ALA A 213 5.08 10.55 -4.20
C ALA A 213 5.80 10.00 -2.96
N THR A 214 6.47 10.90 -2.24
CA THR A 214 7.38 10.56 -1.14
C THR A 214 6.95 11.16 0.19
N LYS A 215 7.50 10.62 1.28
CA LYS A 215 7.22 11.05 2.66
C LYS A 215 7.59 12.51 2.94
N ASP A 216 8.56 13.05 2.20
CA ASP A 216 8.98 14.46 2.29
C ASP A 216 7.97 15.44 1.65
N PHE A 217 6.80 14.97 1.24
CA PHE A 217 5.73 15.76 0.63
C PHE A 217 6.05 16.32 -0.75
N HIS A 218 7.03 15.75 -1.43
CA HIS A 218 7.35 16.09 -2.80
C HIS A 218 6.76 15.03 -3.75
N VAL A 219 6.20 15.51 -4.84
CA VAL A 219 5.87 14.68 -6.01
C VAL A 219 6.86 15.02 -7.10
N ARG A 220 7.59 14.02 -7.56
CA ARG A 220 8.61 14.16 -8.62
C ARG A 220 8.08 13.52 -9.88
N MET A 221 8.17 14.23 -11.01
CA MET A 221 7.70 13.79 -12.31
C MET A 221 8.88 13.59 -13.26
N TYR A 222 8.82 12.50 -14.01
CA TYR A 222 9.86 12.02 -14.90
C TYR A 222 9.27 11.76 -16.27
N ASP A 223 9.88 12.28 -17.32
CA ASP A 223 9.56 11.96 -18.71
C ASP A 223 10.03 10.53 -18.99
N THR A 224 9.11 9.70 -19.47
CA THR A 224 9.31 8.29 -19.82
C THR A 224 8.94 8.00 -21.27
N ALA A 225 8.78 9.03 -22.11
CA ALA A 225 8.56 8.87 -23.55
C ALA A 225 9.66 8.01 -24.20
N ASN A 226 10.90 8.14 -23.71
CA ASN A 226 11.96 7.17 -23.97
C ASN A 226 12.13 6.24 -22.75
N VAL A 227 11.68 4.99 -22.90
CA VAL A 227 11.69 3.99 -21.83
C VAL A 227 13.09 3.75 -21.23
N ASN A 228 14.15 3.93 -22.03
CA ASN A 228 15.53 3.67 -21.62
C ASN A 228 16.23 4.90 -21.02
N GLU A 229 15.71 6.11 -21.28
CA GLU A 229 16.36 7.37 -20.89
C GLU A 229 15.32 8.30 -20.26
N TRP A 230 15.19 8.17 -18.95
CA TRP A 230 14.25 9.00 -18.21
C TRP A 230 14.84 10.38 -17.94
N GLN A 231 13.99 11.40 -17.86
CA GLN A 231 14.41 12.76 -17.51
C GLN A 231 13.53 13.32 -16.40
N HIS A 232 14.13 13.81 -15.33
CA HIS A 232 13.41 14.57 -14.31
C HIS A 232 13.07 15.94 -14.91
N TYR A 233 11.78 16.33 -14.87
CA TYR A 233 11.35 17.61 -15.43
C TYR A 233 10.62 18.51 -14.43
N LYS A 234 9.97 17.95 -13.39
CA LYS A 234 9.19 18.75 -12.44
C LYS A 234 9.16 18.14 -11.05
N THR A 235 9.16 19.00 -10.04
CA THR A 235 8.90 18.62 -8.65
C THR A 235 7.85 19.55 -8.08
N VAL A 236 6.76 18.98 -7.57
CA VAL A 236 5.68 19.70 -6.89
C VAL A 236 5.75 19.40 -5.40
N VAL A 237 5.53 20.41 -4.55
CA VAL A 237 5.58 20.25 -3.10
C VAL A 237 4.18 20.45 -2.53
N HIS A 238 3.76 19.57 -1.63
CA HIS A 238 2.54 19.79 -0.85
C HIS A 238 2.78 20.91 0.18
N PRO A 239 1.98 22.00 0.19
CA PRO A 239 2.21 23.14 1.07
C PRO A 239 2.18 22.81 2.57
N SER A 240 1.28 21.92 2.98
CA SER A 240 1.02 21.59 4.39
C SER A 240 0.77 20.09 4.58
N GLY A 241 1.78 19.25 4.39
CA GLY A 241 1.63 17.79 4.55
C GLY A 241 1.65 17.32 6.01
N ARG A 242 0.95 16.21 6.32
CA ARG A 242 1.02 15.48 7.60
C ARG A 242 1.46 14.04 7.35
N TRP A 243 2.54 13.65 8.04
CA TRP A 243 3.19 12.33 8.01
C TRP A 243 3.75 11.88 6.66
N THR A 244 2.92 11.72 5.62
CA THR A 244 3.31 11.30 4.27
C THR A 244 2.21 11.63 3.26
N LEU A 245 2.56 11.61 1.97
CA LEU A 245 1.58 11.50 0.90
C LEU A 245 0.96 10.10 0.90
N THR A 246 -0.37 10.04 0.95
CA THR A 246 -1.16 8.81 1.15
C THR A 246 -1.53 8.14 -0.17
N ASP A 247 -2.03 8.93 -1.11
CA ASP A 247 -2.47 8.49 -2.42
C ASP A 247 -2.40 9.61 -3.46
N SER A 248 -2.57 9.24 -4.72
CA SER A 248 -2.67 10.16 -5.83
C SER A 248 -3.51 9.56 -6.95
N SER A 249 -4.03 10.43 -7.81
CA SER A 249 -4.73 10.06 -9.04
C SER A 249 -4.37 11.07 -10.10
N LEU A 250 -4.09 10.57 -11.30
CA LEU A 250 -3.95 11.42 -12.48
C LEU A 250 -5.32 11.67 -13.10
N SER A 251 -5.53 12.87 -13.64
CA SER A 251 -6.74 13.20 -14.40
C SER A 251 -6.76 12.43 -15.73
N PRO A 252 -7.95 12.11 -16.29
CA PRO A 252 -8.06 11.36 -17.54
C PRO A 252 -7.39 12.02 -18.76
N ASP A 253 -7.19 13.33 -18.72
CA ASP A 253 -6.51 14.12 -19.75
C ASP A 253 -5.01 14.31 -19.49
N ASN A 254 -4.46 13.68 -18.43
CA ASN A 254 -3.08 13.78 -17.98
C ASN A 254 -2.62 15.20 -17.59
N ARG A 255 -3.52 16.18 -17.44
CA ARG A 255 -3.15 17.58 -17.14
C ARG A 255 -3.03 17.92 -15.67
N TRP A 256 -3.75 17.19 -14.83
CA TRP A 256 -3.84 17.47 -13.40
C TRP A 256 -3.52 16.22 -12.59
N LEU A 257 -2.67 16.38 -11.60
CA LEU A 257 -2.38 15.35 -10.63
C LEU A 257 -2.99 15.75 -9.29
N ALA A 258 -3.92 14.94 -8.79
CA ALA A 258 -4.44 15.04 -7.44
C ALA A 258 -3.59 14.16 -6.54
N PHE A 259 -3.10 14.69 -5.43
CA PHE A 259 -2.41 13.90 -4.41
C PHE A 259 -2.82 14.36 -3.03
N THR A 260 -2.81 13.42 -2.09
CA THR A 260 -3.36 13.61 -0.75
C THR A 260 -2.33 13.31 0.31
N SER A 261 -2.56 13.89 1.47
CA SER A 261 -1.82 13.64 2.70
C SER A 261 -2.80 13.18 3.79
N MET A 262 -2.33 12.86 4.99
CA MET A 262 -3.18 12.66 6.17
C MET A 262 -3.79 13.99 6.68
N MET A 263 -4.46 14.72 5.80
CA MET A 263 -5.11 16.01 6.01
C MET A 263 -6.45 16.04 5.24
N PRO A 264 -7.38 16.96 5.56
CA PRO A 264 -8.65 17.10 4.83
C PRO A 264 -8.54 17.72 3.44
N GLN A 265 -7.34 18.11 3.03
CA GLN A 265 -7.11 18.81 1.77
C GLN A 265 -6.60 17.85 0.68
N VAL A 266 -7.12 18.00 -0.52
CA VAL A 266 -6.56 17.40 -1.74
C VAL A 266 -5.74 18.46 -2.46
N CYS A 267 -4.50 18.13 -2.82
CA CYS A 267 -3.60 19.01 -3.56
C CYS A 267 -3.68 18.68 -5.05
N LEU A 268 -4.00 19.67 -5.88
CA LEU A 268 -4.19 19.53 -7.31
C LEU A 268 -3.09 20.31 -8.04
N ALA A 269 -2.20 19.60 -8.71
CA ALA A 269 -1.06 20.19 -9.40
C ALA A 269 -1.12 19.97 -10.91
N PRO A 270 -0.73 20.99 -11.71
CA PRO A 270 -0.58 20.82 -13.15
C PRO A 270 0.60 19.90 -13.45
N THR A 271 0.48 19.08 -14.50
CA THR A 271 1.55 18.18 -14.96
C THR A 271 2.45 18.81 -16.02
N ASP A 272 2.05 19.94 -16.61
CA ASP A 272 2.81 20.65 -17.63
C ASP A 272 4.19 21.06 -17.07
N PRO A 273 5.31 20.73 -17.75
CA PRO A 273 6.64 21.17 -17.36
C PRO A 273 6.80 22.70 -17.28
N HIS A 274 6.02 23.48 -18.04
CA HIS A 274 6.15 24.94 -18.07
C HIS A 274 5.34 25.65 -16.98
N ASP A 275 4.46 24.93 -16.29
CA ASP A 275 3.62 25.49 -15.23
C ASP A 275 4.32 25.35 -13.88
N GLU A 276 5.00 26.41 -13.44
CA GLU A 276 5.64 26.48 -12.12
C GLU A 276 4.70 27.01 -11.03
N GLY A 277 3.39 27.07 -11.29
CA GLY A 277 2.39 27.53 -10.35
C GLY A 277 2.32 26.68 -9.07
N GLU A 278 1.94 27.32 -7.97
CA GLU A 278 1.63 26.60 -6.73
C GLU A 278 0.42 25.67 -6.94
N PRO A 279 0.42 24.48 -6.34
CA PRO A 279 -0.68 23.56 -6.49
C PRO A 279 -1.94 24.07 -5.78
N TYR A 280 -3.10 23.84 -6.37
CA TYR A 280 -4.38 24.25 -5.79
C TYR A 280 -4.75 23.33 -4.63
N LEU A 281 -5.20 23.92 -3.52
CA LEU A 281 -5.72 23.18 -2.38
C LEU A 281 -7.24 23.16 -2.42
N LEU A 282 -7.80 21.96 -2.42
CA LEU A 282 -9.23 21.70 -2.33
C LEU A 282 -9.52 21.22 -0.91
N ASP A 283 -10.33 21.97 -0.17
CA ASP A 283 -10.74 21.59 1.19
C ASP A 283 -12.00 20.72 1.13
N LEU A 284 -11.90 19.49 1.63
CA LEU A 284 -12.99 18.53 1.69
C LEU A 284 -13.60 18.41 3.09
N SER A 285 -13.23 19.30 4.02
CA SER A 285 -13.80 19.34 5.36
C SER A 285 -15.23 19.89 5.42
N GLU A 286 -15.74 20.49 4.33
CA GLU A 286 -17.14 20.94 4.23
C GLU A 286 -18.11 19.75 4.38
N GLY A 287 -18.54 19.50 5.63
CA GLY A 287 -19.36 18.34 6.03
C GLY A 287 -18.82 17.54 7.21
N ALA A 288 -17.63 17.87 7.74
CA ALA A 288 -17.11 17.31 8.99
C ALA A 288 -17.74 17.92 10.26
N ASP A 289 -18.54 18.99 10.09
CA ASP A 289 -19.07 19.81 11.18
C ASP A 289 -20.48 19.40 11.60
N GLU A 290 -20.53 18.34 12.42
CA GLU A 290 -21.39 18.34 13.62
C GLU A 290 -20.62 17.99 14.91
N HIS A 291 -19.34 17.57 14.84
CA HIS A 291 -18.58 17.11 16.01
C HIS A 291 -17.20 17.75 16.22
N GLY A 292 -16.86 18.86 15.54
CA GLY A 292 -15.77 19.75 15.98
C GLY A 292 -14.35 19.16 16.05
N HIS A 293 -14.05 18.12 15.27
CA HIS A 293 -12.73 17.47 15.27
C HIS A 293 -12.01 17.59 13.92
N HIS A 294 -11.64 18.82 13.51
CA HIS A 294 -10.76 19.01 12.35
C HIS A 294 -9.37 18.35 12.50
N HIS A 295 -9.00 17.93 13.71
CA HIS A 295 -7.71 17.27 14.00
C HIS A 295 -7.70 15.75 13.72
N SER A 296 -8.84 15.13 13.41
CA SER A 296 -8.98 13.69 13.15
C SER A 296 -9.26 13.29 11.70
N TYR A 297 -9.34 14.25 10.78
CA TYR A 297 -9.71 13.98 9.39
C TYR A 297 -8.47 13.75 8.50
N ALA A 298 -8.28 12.50 8.06
CA ALA A 298 -7.23 12.09 7.14
C ALA A 298 -7.83 11.49 5.87
N ILE A 299 -7.23 11.80 4.72
CA ILE A 299 -7.58 11.21 3.44
C ILE A 299 -6.61 10.07 3.10
N PHE A 300 -7.15 8.87 2.90
CA PHE A 300 -6.34 7.69 2.58
C PHE A 300 -6.30 7.36 1.10
N SER A 301 -7.35 7.70 0.34
CA SER A 301 -7.41 7.44 -1.09
C SER A 301 -8.20 8.50 -1.85
N VAL A 302 -7.77 8.81 -3.08
CA VAL A 302 -8.39 9.78 -3.97
C VAL A 302 -8.45 9.27 -5.40
N ARG A 303 -9.55 9.46 -6.11
CA ARG A 303 -9.67 9.12 -7.54
C ARG A 303 -10.42 10.19 -8.32
N PHE A 304 -9.90 10.50 -9.50
CA PHE A 304 -10.65 11.27 -10.49
C PHE A 304 -11.78 10.47 -11.10
N SER A 305 -12.89 11.16 -11.38
CA SER A 305 -13.91 10.66 -12.27
C SER A 305 -13.39 10.57 -13.71
N GLY A 306 -14.02 9.70 -14.50
CA GLY A 306 -13.67 9.50 -15.92
C GLY A 306 -13.76 10.75 -16.81
N ASP A 307 -14.55 11.74 -16.40
CA ASP A 307 -14.67 13.04 -17.05
C ASP A 307 -13.74 14.12 -16.46
N GLY A 308 -13.01 13.81 -15.39
CA GLY A 308 -12.03 14.70 -14.75
C GLY A 308 -12.65 15.86 -13.94
N ARG A 309 -13.97 15.88 -13.74
CA ARG A 309 -14.68 16.98 -13.06
C ARG A 309 -14.83 16.78 -11.56
N GLU A 310 -14.88 15.52 -11.12
CA GLU A 310 -15.13 15.15 -9.74
C GLU A 310 -13.97 14.36 -9.16
N LEU A 311 -13.80 14.48 -7.84
CA LEU A 311 -12.94 13.64 -7.03
C LEU A 311 -13.77 12.81 -6.07
N VAL A 312 -13.43 11.54 -5.93
CA VAL A 312 -13.97 10.67 -4.89
C VAL A 312 -12.86 10.35 -3.91
N VAL A 313 -13.17 10.46 -2.63
CA VAL A 313 -12.19 10.38 -1.55
C VAL A 313 -12.68 9.47 -0.44
N GLY A 314 -11.78 8.62 0.06
CA GLY A 314 -11.96 7.79 1.26
C GLY A 314 -11.24 8.38 2.47
N THR A 315 -11.93 8.44 3.61
CA THR A 315 -11.49 9.19 4.79
C THR A 315 -11.37 8.31 6.05
N SER A 316 -10.66 8.81 7.06
CA SER A 316 -10.64 8.27 8.42
C SER A 316 -11.92 8.53 9.22
N ALA A 317 -12.88 9.29 8.68
CA ALA A 317 -14.17 9.53 9.33
C ALA A 317 -15.21 8.46 8.94
N SER A 318 -14.77 7.34 8.36
CA SER A 318 -15.64 6.29 7.78
C SER A 318 -16.56 6.81 6.65
N THR A 319 -16.22 7.95 6.06
CA THR A 319 -17.00 8.60 5.00
C THR A 319 -16.37 8.47 3.62
N ILE A 320 -17.25 8.45 2.62
CA ILE A 320 -16.90 8.63 1.22
C ILE A 320 -17.36 10.02 0.81
N VAL A 321 -16.44 10.84 0.32
CA VAL A 321 -16.72 12.22 -0.09
C VAL A 321 -16.62 12.32 -1.61
N VAL A 322 -17.63 12.91 -2.24
CA VAL A 322 -17.62 13.28 -3.66
C VAL A 322 -17.51 14.80 -3.73
N TYR A 323 -16.47 15.28 -4.39
CA TYR A 323 -16.13 16.69 -4.50
C TYR A 323 -16.14 17.12 -5.96
N ASP A 324 -16.80 18.23 -6.27
CA ASP A 324 -16.82 18.83 -7.59
C ASP A 324 -15.73 19.91 -7.70
N ILE A 325 -14.83 19.76 -8.66
CA ILE A 325 -13.66 20.62 -8.83
C ILE A 325 -14.06 22.00 -9.39
N GLU A 326 -15.05 22.06 -10.29
CA GLU A 326 -15.47 23.29 -10.97
C GLU A 326 -16.20 24.23 -10.02
N THR A 327 -17.11 23.69 -9.22
CA THR A 327 -17.92 24.44 -8.23
C THR A 327 -17.21 24.58 -6.89
N ARG A 328 -16.14 23.81 -6.66
CA ARG A 328 -15.35 23.76 -5.42
C ARG A 328 -16.19 23.44 -4.18
N ARG A 329 -17.07 22.45 -4.29
CA ARG A 329 -18.00 22.06 -3.22
C ARG A 329 -18.04 20.55 -3.05
N VAL A 330 -18.29 20.13 -1.82
CA VAL A 330 -18.68 18.75 -1.53
C VAL A 330 -20.11 18.52 -2.03
N LEU A 331 -20.27 17.59 -2.96
CA LEU A 331 -21.57 17.17 -3.49
C LEU A 331 -22.25 16.16 -2.56
N HIS A 332 -21.48 15.19 -2.07
CA HIS A 332 -21.98 14.12 -1.21
C HIS A 332 -20.92 13.78 -0.15
N SER A 333 -21.39 13.56 1.09
CA SER A 333 -20.62 12.95 2.18
C SER A 333 -21.42 11.79 2.73
N ILE A 334 -20.90 10.58 2.59
CA ILE A 334 -21.68 9.34 2.77
C ILE A 334 -21.07 8.51 3.89
N TYR A 335 -21.85 8.27 4.94
CA TYR A 335 -21.52 7.33 6.00
C TYR A 335 -21.92 5.92 5.56
N GLY A 336 -20.99 5.26 4.90
CA GLY A 336 -21.22 3.94 4.31
C GLY A 336 -20.54 2.81 5.05
N HIS A 337 -19.48 3.06 5.80
CA HIS A 337 -18.66 2.06 6.46
C HIS A 337 -18.62 2.30 7.97
N ASP A 338 -18.27 1.26 8.73
CA ASP A 338 -18.16 1.34 10.20
C ASP A 338 -16.75 1.75 10.67
N GLN A 339 -15.78 1.79 9.75
CA GLN A 339 -14.36 2.08 9.99
C GLN A 339 -13.75 2.85 8.80
N ASP A 340 -12.51 3.31 8.97
CA ASP A 340 -11.70 4.03 7.97
C ASP A 340 -11.84 3.49 6.55
N VAL A 341 -12.11 4.38 5.59
CA VAL A 341 -12.19 4.05 4.17
C VAL A 341 -10.82 4.24 3.55
N ASN A 342 -10.08 3.15 3.42
CA ASN A 342 -8.69 3.14 2.95
C ASN A 342 -8.56 3.22 1.43
N ALA A 343 -9.60 2.83 0.69
CA ALA A 343 -9.53 2.72 -0.76
C ALA A 343 -10.84 3.13 -1.41
N VAL A 344 -10.75 3.91 -2.49
CA VAL A 344 -11.88 4.21 -3.36
C VAL A 344 -11.47 4.00 -4.81
N CYS A 345 -12.40 3.55 -5.65
CA CYS A 345 -12.18 3.50 -7.09
C CYS A 345 -13.47 3.61 -7.91
N PHE A 346 -13.33 4.14 -9.13
CA PHE A 346 -14.37 4.08 -10.14
C PHE A 346 -14.36 2.71 -10.82
N GLY A 347 -15.55 2.15 -11.06
CA GLY A 347 -15.66 0.86 -11.71
C GLY A 347 -15.31 0.89 -13.20
N ASP A 348 -15.63 1.97 -13.89
CA ASP A 348 -15.30 2.16 -15.29
C ASP A 348 -14.66 3.54 -15.48
N LYS A 349 -13.59 3.59 -16.29
CA LYS A 349 -12.91 4.83 -16.65
C LYS A 349 -13.77 5.68 -17.58
N ALA A 350 -14.60 5.08 -18.44
CA ALA A 350 -15.46 5.79 -19.39
C ALA A 350 -16.83 6.14 -18.79
N SER A 351 -17.35 5.28 -17.91
CA SER A 351 -18.65 5.48 -17.26
C SER A 351 -18.49 5.61 -15.75
N PRO A 352 -18.71 6.79 -15.17
CA PRO A 352 -18.37 6.96 -13.78
C PRO A 352 -19.48 6.47 -12.83
N HIS A 353 -20.52 5.77 -13.31
CA HIS A 353 -21.73 5.47 -12.52
C HIS A 353 -21.53 4.53 -11.33
N LEU A 354 -20.48 3.72 -11.34
CA LEU A 354 -20.20 2.77 -10.27
C LEU A 354 -18.97 3.21 -9.48
N LEU A 355 -19.10 3.28 -8.16
CA LEU A 355 -18.00 3.49 -7.23
C LEU A 355 -17.83 2.27 -6.34
N TYR A 356 -16.60 2.01 -5.95
CA TYR A 356 -16.25 1.02 -4.95
C TYR A 356 -15.50 1.69 -3.81
N SER A 357 -15.79 1.27 -2.59
CA SER A 357 -15.09 1.71 -1.39
C SER A 357 -14.67 0.51 -0.56
N GLY A 358 -13.43 0.50 -0.09
CA GLY A 358 -12.86 -0.53 0.77
C GLY A 358 -12.48 0.04 2.10
N SER A 359 -12.87 -0.65 3.16
CA SER A 359 -12.71 -0.17 4.53
C SER A 359 -11.99 -1.16 5.43
N ASP A 360 -11.57 -0.67 6.59
CA ASP A 360 -11.11 -1.47 7.70
C ASP A 360 -12.19 -2.35 8.35
N ASP A 361 -13.46 -2.19 7.98
CA ASP A 361 -14.54 -3.13 8.32
C ASP A 361 -14.46 -4.49 7.58
N ALA A 362 -13.42 -4.70 6.76
CA ALA A 362 -13.15 -5.86 5.93
C ALA A 362 -14.13 -6.08 4.75
N THR A 363 -14.93 -5.06 4.40
CA THR A 363 -15.90 -5.12 3.30
C THR A 363 -15.59 -4.10 2.20
N ILE A 364 -15.98 -4.46 0.97
CA ILE A 364 -16.00 -3.53 -0.15
C ILE A 364 -17.45 -3.23 -0.46
N LYS A 365 -17.85 -1.96 -0.44
CA LYS A 365 -19.22 -1.57 -0.80
C LYS A 365 -19.27 -1.04 -2.22
N VAL A 366 -20.36 -1.36 -2.91
CA VAL A 366 -20.66 -0.91 -4.27
C VAL A 366 -21.68 0.21 -4.19
N TRP A 367 -21.43 1.29 -4.90
CA TRP A 367 -22.31 2.46 -4.93
C TRP A 367 -22.71 2.77 -6.36
N ASP A 368 -24.01 2.99 -6.56
CA ASP A 368 -24.51 3.63 -7.76
C ASP A 368 -24.54 5.13 -7.53
N ARG A 369 -23.85 5.90 -8.38
CA ARG A 369 -23.81 7.36 -8.27
C ARG A 369 -25.21 7.98 -8.38
N ARG A 370 -26.15 7.34 -9.07
CA ARG A 370 -27.51 7.86 -9.29
C ARG A 370 -28.37 7.83 -8.02
N SER A 371 -28.06 6.95 -7.08
CA SER A 371 -28.74 6.79 -5.79
C SER A 371 -27.81 7.11 -4.61
N LEU A 372 -26.73 7.85 -4.87
CA LEU A 372 -25.69 8.09 -3.88
C LEU A 372 -26.19 8.92 -2.68
N GLY A 373 -27.15 9.82 -2.94
CA GLY A 373 -27.81 10.63 -1.92
C GLY A 373 -28.64 9.83 -0.92
N ASP A 374 -29.03 8.58 -1.24
CA ASP A 374 -29.79 7.74 -0.31
C ASP A 374 -28.90 7.15 0.80
N GLY A 375 -27.57 7.25 0.66
CA GLY A 375 -26.59 6.72 1.60
C GLY A 375 -26.56 5.19 1.68
N ARG A 376 -27.25 4.49 0.77
CA ARG A 376 -27.35 3.02 0.75
C ARG A 376 -26.43 2.44 -0.31
N PRO A 377 -25.57 1.46 0.04
CA PRO A 377 -24.79 0.75 -0.97
C PRO A 377 -25.73 -0.09 -1.84
N ALA A 378 -25.42 -0.22 -3.13
CA ALA A 378 -26.14 -1.08 -4.08
C ALA A 378 -25.81 -2.58 -3.88
N GLY A 379 -24.68 -2.87 -3.23
CA GLY A 379 -24.26 -4.21 -2.85
C GLY A 379 -22.93 -4.19 -2.12
N ALA A 380 -22.46 -5.37 -1.71
CA ALA A 380 -21.19 -5.52 -1.01
C ALA A 380 -20.42 -6.77 -1.43
N PHE A 381 -19.10 -6.67 -1.43
CA PHE A 381 -18.20 -7.80 -1.46
C PHE A 381 -17.69 -8.11 -0.06
N VAL A 382 -17.77 -9.39 0.28
CA VAL A 382 -17.50 -9.93 1.60
C VAL A 382 -16.60 -11.13 1.40
N GLY A 383 -15.50 -11.21 2.16
CA GLY A 383 -14.59 -12.35 2.05
C GLY A 383 -13.23 -12.13 2.70
N HIS A 384 -12.78 -10.88 2.81
CA HIS A 384 -11.62 -10.54 3.63
C HIS A 384 -11.92 -10.77 5.12
N CYS A 385 -10.89 -11.19 5.86
CA CYS A 385 -10.98 -11.39 7.31
C CYS A 385 -10.44 -10.21 8.11
N GLU A 386 -9.80 -9.27 7.43
CA GLU A 386 -9.17 -8.08 7.99
C GLU A 386 -9.41 -6.90 7.05
N GLY A 387 -9.10 -5.70 7.53
CA GLY A 387 -9.29 -4.46 6.77
C GLY A 387 -8.64 -4.43 5.38
N ILE A 388 -9.28 -3.73 4.46
CA ILE A 388 -8.82 -3.58 3.07
C ILE A 388 -7.81 -2.45 3.00
N THR A 389 -6.72 -2.67 2.25
CA THR A 389 -5.65 -1.67 2.09
C THR A 389 -5.70 -0.93 0.76
N TYR A 390 -6.22 -1.56 -0.29
CA TYR A 390 -6.27 -0.98 -1.62
C TYR A 390 -7.30 -1.69 -2.49
N ILE A 391 -7.87 -0.97 -3.45
CA ILE A 391 -8.75 -1.49 -4.49
C ILE A 391 -8.28 -0.97 -5.84
N ASP A 392 -8.22 -1.85 -6.82
CA ASP A 392 -7.98 -1.50 -8.22
C ASP A 392 -9.11 -2.00 -9.12
N SER A 393 -9.45 -1.21 -10.12
CA SER A 393 -10.49 -1.57 -11.09
C SER A 393 -9.87 -1.96 -12.42
N LYS A 394 -10.41 -2.99 -13.06
CA LYS A 394 -10.04 -3.32 -14.44
C LYS A 394 -10.44 -2.22 -15.43
N GLY A 395 -11.35 -1.34 -15.03
CA GLY A 395 -11.91 -0.28 -15.88
C GLY A 395 -12.99 -0.78 -16.84
N ASP A 396 -13.59 -1.95 -16.57
CA ASP A 396 -14.70 -2.52 -17.36
C ASP A 396 -16.06 -2.48 -16.63
N GLY A 397 -16.12 -1.84 -15.46
CA GLY A 397 -17.32 -1.78 -14.64
C GLY A 397 -17.71 -3.09 -13.98
N ARG A 398 -16.91 -4.16 -14.08
CA ARG A 398 -17.28 -5.51 -13.63
C ARG A 398 -16.29 -6.13 -12.66
N TYR A 399 -15.00 -6.11 -12.99
CA TYR A 399 -13.99 -6.77 -12.19
C TYR A 399 -13.16 -5.79 -11.38
N ILE A 400 -12.98 -6.10 -10.10
CA ILE A 400 -12.09 -5.34 -9.20
C ILE A 400 -11.15 -6.29 -8.47
N LEU A 401 -9.99 -5.77 -8.09
CA LEU A 401 -9.06 -6.40 -7.17
C LEU A 401 -9.08 -5.67 -5.84
N SER A 402 -8.90 -6.39 -4.76
CA SER A 402 -8.61 -5.81 -3.47
C SER A 402 -7.43 -6.49 -2.81
N ASN A 403 -6.69 -5.70 -2.04
CA ASN A 403 -5.65 -6.19 -1.15
C ASN A 403 -6.08 -6.02 0.30
N GLY A 404 -5.83 -7.02 1.14
CA GLY A 404 -6.26 -7.04 2.53
C GLY A 404 -5.11 -7.23 3.51
N LYS A 405 -5.32 -6.73 4.74
CA LYS A 405 -4.45 -6.98 5.90
C LYS A 405 -4.43 -8.46 6.32
N ASP A 406 -5.29 -9.29 5.74
CA ASP A 406 -5.31 -10.74 5.88
C ASP A 406 -4.28 -11.47 5.00
N GLN A 407 -3.33 -10.71 4.41
CA GLN A 407 -2.24 -11.21 3.57
C GLN A 407 -2.72 -11.89 2.29
N THR A 408 -3.92 -11.50 1.82
CA THR A 408 -4.49 -12.00 0.58
C THR A 408 -4.91 -10.88 -0.34
N MET A 409 -4.88 -11.18 -1.64
CA MET A 409 -5.46 -10.35 -2.68
C MET A 409 -6.63 -11.14 -3.26
N ARG A 410 -7.75 -10.47 -3.54
CA ARG A 410 -8.95 -11.13 -4.05
C ARG A 410 -9.44 -10.46 -5.32
N LEU A 411 -9.94 -11.28 -6.25
CA LEU A 411 -10.64 -10.85 -7.45
C LEU A 411 -12.15 -10.99 -7.22
N TRP A 412 -12.89 -9.95 -7.59
CA TRP A 412 -14.33 -9.87 -7.44
C TRP A 412 -15.01 -9.65 -8.78
N ASP A 413 -16.20 -10.22 -8.96
CA ASP A 413 -17.09 -9.96 -10.08
C ASP A 413 -18.34 -9.28 -9.54
N LEU A 414 -18.69 -8.10 -10.07
CA LEU A 414 -19.88 -7.34 -9.68
C LEU A 414 -21.16 -8.19 -9.65
N ARG A 415 -21.27 -9.20 -10.52
CA ARG A 415 -22.44 -10.11 -10.55
C ARG A 415 -22.57 -11.00 -9.33
N MET A 416 -21.50 -11.17 -8.56
CA MET A 416 -21.46 -11.95 -7.33
C MET A 416 -21.58 -11.07 -6.08
N ALA A 417 -21.72 -9.75 -6.24
CA ALA A 417 -21.94 -8.85 -5.11
C ALA A 417 -23.19 -9.27 -4.32
N MET A 418 -23.06 -9.27 -3.00
CA MET A 418 -24.16 -9.52 -2.08
C MET A 418 -25.13 -8.33 -2.14
N SER A 419 -26.43 -8.62 -2.17
CA SER A 419 -27.44 -7.56 -2.15
C SER A 419 -27.45 -6.84 -0.80
N THR A 420 -27.89 -5.58 -0.78
CA THR A 420 -27.97 -4.77 0.45
C THR A 420 -28.85 -5.44 1.52
N ALA A 421 -29.97 -6.03 1.11
CA ALA A 421 -30.87 -6.73 2.01
C ALA A 421 -30.22 -7.97 2.66
N ASP A 422 -29.49 -8.76 1.87
CA ASP A 422 -28.77 -9.93 2.39
C ASP A 422 -27.59 -9.51 3.29
N PHE A 423 -26.95 -8.40 2.99
CA PHE A 423 -25.85 -7.85 3.79
C PHE A 423 -26.35 -7.43 5.17
N GLU A 424 -27.46 -6.70 5.23
CA GLU A 424 -28.09 -6.28 6.49
C GLU A 424 -28.61 -7.46 7.30
N SER A 425 -29.23 -8.46 6.65
CA SER A 425 -29.78 -9.62 7.35
C SER A 425 -28.71 -10.55 7.93
N ASN A 426 -27.62 -10.75 7.20
CA ASN A 426 -26.55 -11.68 7.60
C ASN A 426 -25.49 -11.03 8.49
N ASN A 427 -25.37 -9.70 8.45
CA ASN A 427 -24.38 -8.89 9.18
C ASN A 427 -22.97 -9.52 9.16
N PRO A 428 -22.33 -9.60 7.99
CA PRO A 428 -21.07 -10.30 7.82
C PRO A 428 -19.91 -9.66 8.60
N THR A 429 -19.93 -8.35 8.84
CA THR A 429 -18.87 -7.61 9.56
C THR A 429 -18.73 -8.06 11.02
N ARG A 430 -19.75 -8.72 11.59
CA ARG A 430 -19.68 -9.28 12.95
C ARG A 430 -18.49 -10.23 13.16
N LEU A 431 -18.04 -10.93 12.12
CA LEU A 431 -16.93 -11.89 12.23
C LEU A 431 -15.54 -11.23 12.16
N THR A 432 -15.47 -10.00 11.68
CA THR A 432 -14.21 -9.26 11.44
C THR A 432 -14.04 -8.07 12.39
N ARG A 433 -15.13 -7.61 13.03
CA ARG A 433 -15.14 -6.42 13.90
C ARG A 433 -14.16 -6.48 15.07
N ASP A 434 -14.00 -7.66 15.67
CA ASP A 434 -13.19 -7.83 16.88
C ASP A 434 -11.74 -8.29 16.55
N SER A 435 -11.27 -8.06 15.32
CA SER A 435 -9.89 -8.35 14.97
C SER A 435 -8.93 -7.48 15.79
N SER A 436 -7.92 -8.10 16.38
CA SER A 436 -6.87 -7.41 17.14
C SER A 436 -5.60 -7.20 16.34
N HIS A 437 -5.54 -7.60 15.06
CA HIS A 437 -4.30 -7.59 14.30
C HIS A 437 -3.94 -6.18 13.81
N ASP A 438 -2.79 -5.66 14.26
CA ASP A 438 -2.23 -4.41 13.73
C ASP A 438 -1.09 -4.67 12.74
N TYR A 439 -1.41 -4.56 11.45
CA TYR A 439 -0.47 -4.75 10.34
C TYR A 439 0.79 -3.87 10.39
N ARG A 440 0.79 -2.77 11.15
CA ARG A 440 1.93 -1.82 11.22
C ARG A 440 3.09 -2.35 12.05
N PHE A 441 2.80 -3.16 13.06
CA PHE A 441 3.77 -3.56 14.08
C PHE A 441 3.81 -5.06 14.31
N GLU A 442 2.69 -5.76 14.12
CA GLU A 442 2.58 -7.18 14.40
C GLU A 442 2.70 -8.00 13.11
N PRO A 443 3.53 -9.06 13.09
CA PRO A 443 3.53 -10.00 11.98
C PRO A 443 2.21 -10.76 11.96
N TYR A 444 1.67 -11.01 10.78
CA TYR A 444 0.40 -11.75 10.66
C TYR A 444 0.60 -13.24 11.00
N ASP A 445 -0.22 -13.79 11.90
CA ASP A 445 -0.25 -15.23 12.16
C ASP A 445 -1.20 -15.89 11.15
N ASP A 446 -0.63 -16.61 10.17
CA ASP A 446 -1.38 -17.36 9.15
C ASP A 446 -2.42 -18.34 9.76
N ARG A 447 -2.30 -18.68 11.05
CA ARG A 447 -3.28 -19.49 11.80
C ARG A 447 -4.57 -18.73 12.12
N GLN A 448 -4.61 -17.41 12.06
CA GLN A 448 -5.80 -16.61 12.35
C GLN A 448 -6.72 -16.44 11.13
N TRP A 449 -6.15 -16.48 9.91
CA TRP A 449 -6.89 -16.42 8.64
C TRP A 449 -8.16 -17.26 8.62
N PHE A 450 -9.24 -17.00 7.92
CA PHE A 450 -10.25 -18.06 7.71
C PHE A 450 -10.95 -17.87 6.39
N LYS A 451 -11.65 -18.90 5.92
CA LYS A 451 -12.58 -18.66 4.81
C LYS A 451 -13.84 -18.06 5.38
N HIS A 452 -14.14 -16.82 5.02
CA HIS A 452 -15.36 -16.16 5.45
C HIS A 452 -16.59 -16.97 4.99
N PRO A 453 -17.61 -17.20 5.85
CA PRO A 453 -18.79 -18.00 5.49
C PRO A 453 -19.56 -17.43 4.29
N PHE A 454 -19.59 -16.11 4.18
CA PHE A 454 -20.24 -15.36 3.11
C PHE A 454 -19.26 -14.88 2.03
N ASP A 455 -18.13 -15.57 1.85
CA ASP A 455 -17.12 -15.23 0.84
C ASP A 455 -17.70 -15.31 -0.58
N ASN A 456 -17.84 -14.16 -1.24
CA ASN A 456 -18.26 -14.03 -2.63
C ASN A 456 -17.12 -13.67 -3.59
N SER A 457 -15.86 -13.90 -3.19
CA SER A 457 -14.70 -13.73 -4.06
C SER A 457 -14.61 -14.80 -5.14
N VAL A 458 -14.08 -14.40 -6.29
CA VAL A 458 -13.93 -15.30 -7.45
C VAL A 458 -12.63 -16.09 -7.34
N VAL A 459 -11.54 -15.41 -7.01
CA VAL A 459 -10.20 -15.99 -6.87
C VAL A 459 -9.47 -15.30 -5.72
N THR A 460 -8.74 -16.09 -4.93
CA THR A 460 -7.85 -15.59 -3.87
C THR A 460 -6.39 -15.86 -4.25
N PHE A 461 -5.59 -14.80 -4.27
CA PHE A 461 -4.15 -14.82 -4.50
C PHE A 461 -3.42 -14.71 -3.17
N ARG A 462 -2.34 -15.48 -3.03
CA ARG A 462 -1.53 -15.55 -1.81
C ARG A 462 -0.05 -15.60 -2.16
N GLY A 463 0.78 -15.24 -1.19
CA GLY A 463 2.24 -15.31 -1.26
C GLY A 463 2.89 -13.99 -0.88
N HIS A 464 2.25 -12.87 -1.23
CA HIS A 464 2.65 -11.56 -0.76
C HIS A 464 2.28 -11.38 0.72
N ARG A 465 2.92 -10.37 1.32
CA ARG A 465 2.71 -9.90 2.69
C ARG A 465 2.34 -8.44 2.68
N VAL A 466 1.23 -8.09 3.31
CA VAL A 466 0.62 -6.77 3.54
C VAL A 466 0.86 -6.38 4.99
N GLU A 467 2.07 -5.88 5.25
CA GLU A 467 2.52 -5.48 6.59
C GLU A 467 3.25 -4.13 6.48
N ARG A 468 3.41 -3.43 7.61
CA ARG A 468 4.03 -2.10 7.78
C ARG A 468 3.32 -0.93 7.08
N THR A 469 2.70 -1.18 5.94
CA THR A 469 2.11 -0.15 5.09
C THR A 469 0.91 -0.68 4.32
N LEU A 470 0.10 0.23 3.78
CA LEU A 470 -1.02 -0.11 2.90
C LEU A 470 -0.46 -0.49 1.53
N ILE A 471 -0.29 -1.79 1.30
CA ILE A 471 0.28 -2.33 0.06
C ILE A 471 -0.78 -2.37 -1.02
N ARG A 472 -0.36 -2.06 -2.24
CA ARG A 472 -1.23 -1.96 -3.41
C ARG A 472 -1.21 -3.21 -4.28
N CYS A 473 -2.28 -3.35 -5.05
CA CYS A 473 -2.46 -4.38 -6.06
C CYS A 473 -3.01 -3.75 -7.31
N HIS A 474 -2.71 -4.34 -8.47
CA HIS A 474 -3.12 -3.81 -9.75
C HIS A 474 -3.40 -4.89 -10.77
N PHE A 475 -4.26 -4.57 -11.73
CA PHE A 475 -4.36 -5.32 -12.98
C PHE A 475 -3.19 -5.00 -13.89
N SER A 476 -2.70 -6.00 -14.61
CA SER A 476 -1.73 -5.76 -15.67
C SER A 476 -2.39 -4.99 -16.82
N PRO A 477 -1.66 -4.07 -17.48
CA PRO A 477 -2.25 -3.18 -18.47
C PRO A 477 -2.54 -3.91 -19.79
N PRO A 478 -3.61 -3.52 -20.49
CA PRO A 478 -4.02 -4.17 -21.73
C PRO A 478 -3.03 -3.98 -22.89
N GLY A 479 -2.22 -2.91 -22.89
CA GLY A 479 -1.29 -2.63 -23.98
C GLY A 479 -0.05 -3.51 -23.96
N SER A 480 0.61 -3.66 -22.80
CA SER A 480 1.88 -4.40 -22.68
C SER A 480 1.74 -5.87 -22.29
N SER A 481 0.59 -6.27 -21.73
CA SER A 481 0.38 -7.64 -21.24
C SER A 481 -1.02 -8.20 -21.53
N ASP A 482 -1.84 -7.48 -22.32
CA ASP A 482 -3.21 -7.87 -22.67
C ASP A 482 -4.14 -8.10 -21.46
N GLY A 483 -3.76 -7.60 -20.29
CA GLY A 483 -4.52 -7.73 -19.05
C GLY A 483 -4.64 -9.16 -18.54
N SER A 484 -3.69 -10.04 -18.86
CA SER A 484 -3.73 -11.46 -18.47
C SER A 484 -3.28 -11.73 -17.03
N TYR A 485 -2.56 -10.78 -16.43
CA TYR A 485 -1.97 -10.91 -15.10
C TYR A 485 -2.59 -9.95 -14.09
N VAL A 486 -2.42 -10.33 -12.83
CA VAL A 486 -2.65 -9.46 -11.68
C VAL A 486 -1.39 -9.45 -10.84
N TYR A 487 -1.08 -8.32 -10.20
CA TYR A 487 0.17 -8.21 -9.45
C TYR A 487 0.00 -7.38 -8.20
N SER A 488 0.86 -7.62 -7.22
CA SER A 488 0.87 -6.90 -5.95
C SER A 488 2.29 -6.81 -5.41
N ALA A 489 2.57 -5.66 -4.79
CA ALA A 489 3.79 -5.45 -4.05
C ALA A 489 3.76 -6.22 -2.71
N SER A 490 4.86 -6.17 -1.96
CA SER A 490 4.95 -6.87 -0.68
C SER A 490 5.97 -6.25 0.27
N HIS A 491 5.65 -6.32 1.55
CA HIS A 491 6.56 -6.04 2.67
C HIS A 491 7.86 -6.87 2.57
N SER A 492 7.81 -8.06 1.94
CA SER A 492 8.97 -8.92 1.72
C SER A 492 10.02 -8.36 0.75
N GLY A 493 9.78 -7.20 0.12
CA GLY A 493 10.69 -6.61 -0.86
C GLY A 493 10.53 -7.16 -2.27
N LYS A 494 9.37 -7.76 -2.54
CA LYS A 494 9.07 -8.49 -3.78
C LYS A 494 7.79 -7.96 -4.43
N VAL A 495 7.74 -8.00 -5.75
CA VAL A 495 6.50 -7.86 -6.51
C VAL A 495 6.12 -9.24 -7.03
N TYR A 496 4.91 -9.68 -6.70
CA TYR A 496 4.37 -10.96 -7.13
C TYR A 496 3.42 -10.74 -8.31
N ILE A 497 3.59 -11.53 -9.35
CA ILE A 497 2.77 -11.50 -10.57
C ILE A 497 2.09 -12.86 -10.68
N TRP A 498 0.76 -12.89 -10.73
CA TRP A 498 -0.03 -14.10 -10.83
C TRP A 498 -0.81 -14.16 -12.13
N ASN A 499 -1.01 -15.38 -12.61
CA ASN A 499 -2.11 -15.70 -13.52
C ASN A 499 -3.44 -15.65 -12.75
N LEU A 500 -4.55 -15.47 -13.45
CA LEU A 500 -5.89 -15.39 -12.83
C LEU A 500 -6.36 -16.68 -12.16
N ASP A 501 -5.69 -17.81 -12.39
CA ASP A 501 -5.93 -19.05 -11.64
C ASP A 501 -5.19 -19.12 -10.29
N ALA A 502 -4.60 -18.00 -9.86
CA ALA A 502 -3.76 -17.83 -8.67
C ALA A 502 -2.41 -18.56 -8.73
N THR A 503 -2.02 -19.11 -9.89
CA THR A 503 -0.65 -19.59 -10.09
C THR A 503 0.31 -18.43 -10.25
N LEU A 504 1.53 -18.60 -9.73
CA LEU A 504 2.57 -17.59 -9.81
C LEU A 504 3.15 -17.58 -11.23
N ALA A 505 3.08 -16.43 -11.90
CA ALA A 505 3.65 -16.23 -13.24
C ALA A 505 5.09 -15.70 -13.16
N GLY A 506 5.39 -14.84 -12.18
CA GLY A 506 6.72 -14.29 -11.96
C GLY A 506 6.85 -13.61 -10.60
N VAL A 507 8.10 -13.45 -10.15
CA VAL A 507 8.45 -12.68 -8.94
C VAL A 507 9.62 -11.78 -9.26
N ILE A 508 9.49 -10.52 -8.91
CA ILE A 508 10.54 -9.51 -9.04
C ILE A 508 11.07 -9.24 -7.63
N ASP A 509 12.31 -9.65 -7.37
CA ASP A 509 12.98 -9.42 -6.10
C ASP A 509 13.70 -8.07 -6.11
N VAL A 510 12.97 -7.01 -5.76
CA VAL A 510 13.47 -5.63 -5.74
C VAL A 510 14.59 -5.47 -4.71
N ARG A 511 14.48 -6.18 -3.59
CA ARG A 511 15.50 -6.17 -2.54
C ARG A 511 16.81 -6.73 -3.09
N MET A 512 16.77 -7.89 -3.72
CA MET A 512 17.94 -8.50 -4.34
C MET A 512 18.52 -7.61 -5.45
N ALA A 513 17.67 -7.04 -6.31
CA ALA A 513 18.09 -6.14 -7.37
C ALA A 513 18.89 -4.95 -6.82
N THR A 514 18.35 -4.29 -5.79
CA THR A 514 18.96 -3.11 -5.16
C THR A 514 20.27 -3.44 -4.46
N SER A 515 20.32 -4.51 -3.65
CA SER A 515 21.55 -4.94 -2.97
C SER A 515 22.64 -5.30 -3.98
N ASN A 516 22.30 -6.01 -5.06
CA ASN A 516 23.26 -6.44 -6.08
C ASN A 516 23.86 -5.24 -6.84
N THR A 517 23.04 -4.28 -7.25
CA THR A 517 23.53 -3.08 -7.96
C THR A 517 24.46 -2.26 -7.06
N ILE A 518 24.11 -2.07 -5.78
CA ILE A 518 24.97 -1.34 -4.85
C ILE A 518 26.30 -2.10 -4.63
N ALA A 519 26.26 -3.42 -4.47
CA ALA A 519 27.46 -4.23 -4.26
C ALA A 519 28.41 -4.19 -5.47
N LYS A 520 27.88 -4.25 -6.70
CA LYS A 520 28.68 -4.14 -7.93
C LYS A 520 29.38 -2.80 -8.05
N LEU A 521 28.65 -1.70 -7.88
CA LEU A 521 29.21 -0.34 -7.98
C LEU A 521 30.32 -0.11 -6.95
N VAL A 522 30.16 -0.65 -5.73
CA VAL A 522 31.20 -0.59 -4.70
C VAL A 522 32.46 -1.34 -5.14
N ALA A 523 32.32 -2.54 -5.71
CA ALA A 523 33.45 -3.33 -6.17
C ALA A 523 34.20 -2.64 -7.33
N GLU A 524 33.49 -1.95 -8.21
CA GLU A 524 34.07 -1.16 -9.30
C GLU A 524 34.87 0.05 -8.79
N GLU A 525 34.35 0.80 -7.81
CA GLU A 525 35.08 1.90 -7.17
C GLU A 525 36.34 1.43 -6.43
N ASP A 526 36.23 0.30 -5.70
CA ASP A 526 37.35 -0.30 -5.00
C ASP A 526 38.44 -0.78 -6.00
N ALA A 527 38.03 -1.35 -7.15
CA ALA A 527 38.93 -1.77 -8.23
C ALA A 527 39.58 -0.57 -8.97
N ALA A 528 38.90 0.57 -9.07
CA ALA A 528 39.42 1.79 -9.68
C ALA A 528 40.48 2.52 -8.82
N GLY A 529 40.77 2.03 -7.60
CA GLY A 529 41.82 2.58 -6.74
C GLY A 529 41.44 3.88 -6.01
N GLU A 530 40.18 4.32 -6.11
CA GLU A 530 39.68 5.52 -5.42
C GLU A 530 39.35 5.25 -3.93
N GLY A 531 39.23 3.98 -3.53
CA GLY A 531 38.90 3.55 -2.15
C GLY A 531 39.99 3.82 -1.09
N GLY A 532 41.24 4.07 -1.50
CA GLY A 532 42.39 4.14 -0.59
C GLY A 532 42.49 5.39 0.31
N ARG A 533 41.69 6.44 0.08
CA ARG A 533 41.79 7.71 0.86
C ARG A 533 40.59 8.05 1.73
N ARG A 534 39.52 7.23 1.71
CA ARG A 534 38.28 7.53 2.46
C ARG A 534 37.89 6.47 3.50
N ALA A 535 38.74 5.45 3.66
CA ALA A 535 38.57 4.38 4.65
C ALA A 535 38.53 4.85 6.12
N SER A 536 38.92 6.10 6.40
CA SER A 536 39.07 6.65 7.76
C SER A 536 37.80 7.30 8.36
N LEU A 537 36.68 7.38 7.63
CA LEU A 537 35.41 7.90 8.18
C LEU A 537 34.43 6.77 8.61
N HIS A 538 34.89 5.52 8.63
CA HIS A 538 34.07 4.31 8.70
C HIS A 538 33.63 3.85 10.11
N HIS A 539 33.39 4.76 11.07
CA HIS A 539 32.96 4.38 12.43
C HIS A 539 31.54 4.82 12.85
N HIS A 540 30.74 5.43 11.97
CA HIS A 540 29.32 5.62 12.26
C HIS A 540 28.49 4.48 11.69
N HIS A 541 28.02 3.61 12.60
CA HIS A 541 27.05 2.53 12.43
C HIS A 541 27.06 1.84 11.06
N GLN A 542 27.70 0.66 11.01
CA GLN A 542 27.35 -0.39 10.04
C GLN A 542 25.88 -0.80 10.24
N ARG A 543 24.94 0.05 9.83
CA ARG A 543 23.55 -0.33 9.63
C ARG A 543 23.55 -1.33 8.48
N ASN A 544 22.95 -2.49 8.72
CA ASN A 544 22.89 -3.60 7.79
C ASN A 544 22.53 -3.09 6.37
N PRO A 545 23.43 -3.18 5.37
CA PRO A 545 23.15 -2.76 3.99
C PRO A 545 21.89 -3.45 3.44
N ASP A 546 21.57 -4.63 3.97
CA ASP A 546 20.45 -5.49 3.60
C ASP A 546 19.18 -5.30 4.46
N GLY A 547 19.00 -4.13 5.08
CA GLY A 547 17.73 -3.77 5.74
C GLY A 547 16.51 -4.12 4.87
N PRO A 548 15.40 -4.59 5.45
CA PRO A 548 14.24 -5.08 4.71
C PRO A 548 13.65 -3.93 3.87
N ILE A 549 13.80 -4.03 2.55
CA ILE A 549 13.09 -3.16 1.62
C ILE A 549 11.64 -3.61 1.60
N CYS A 550 10.72 -2.71 1.92
CA CYS A 550 9.29 -2.88 1.71
C CYS A 550 8.91 -2.25 0.38
N VAL A 551 8.27 -3.01 -0.50
CA VAL A 551 7.68 -2.46 -1.72
C VAL A 551 6.21 -2.19 -1.41
N ARG A 552 5.80 -0.93 -1.49
CA ARG A 552 4.41 -0.51 -1.24
C ARG A 552 3.58 -0.57 -2.51
N ASP A 553 4.15 -0.10 -3.61
CA ASP A 553 3.46 0.08 -4.88
C ASP A 553 4.30 -0.44 -6.05
N ALA A 554 3.63 -0.86 -7.11
CA ALA A 554 4.25 -1.24 -8.35
C ALA A 554 3.38 -0.75 -9.53
N SER A 555 4.00 -0.19 -10.55
CA SER A 555 3.32 0.30 -11.73
C SER A 555 3.91 -0.31 -12.97
N TRP A 556 3.08 -1.01 -13.74
CA TRP A 556 3.47 -1.57 -15.02
C TRP A 556 3.17 -0.55 -16.11
N HIS A 557 4.17 -0.29 -16.96
CA HIS A 557 4.04 0.61 -18.09
C HIS A 557 2.91 0.14 -19.03
N PRO A 558 2.03 1.05 -19.51
CA PRO A 558 0.84 0.67 -20.27
C PRO A 558 1.15 0.01 -21.62
N THR A 559 2.21 0.44 -22.31
CA THR A 559 2.59 -0.06 -23.64
C THR A 559 3.90 -0.88 -23.68
N ALA A 560 4.92 -0.53 -22.89
CA ALA A 560 6.18 -1.25 -22.80
C ALA A 560 6.17 -2.37 -21.72
N PRO A 561 6.96 -3.45 -21.88
CA PRO A 561 7.09 -4.52 -20.89
C PRO A 561 8.07 -4.12 -19.77
N VAL A 562 7.79 -2.98 -19.12
CA VAL A 562 8.58 -2.41 -18.04
C VAL A 562 7.71 -2.23 -16.81
N LEU A 563 8.24 -2.57 -15.64
CA LEU A 563 7.58 -2.38 -14.37
C LEU A 563 8.48 -1.61 -13.41
N VAL A 564 7.87 -0.66 -12.70
CA VAL A 564 8.53 0.14 -11.68
C VAL A 564 8.01 -0.31 -10.34
N ALA A 565 8.93 -0.66 -9.43
CA ALA A 565 8.59 -0.98 -8.07
C ALA A 565 9.05 0.14 -7.14
N SER A 566 8.11 0.70 -6.39
CA SER A 566 8.30 1.80 -5.45
C SER A 566 8.27 1.28 -4.02
N GLY A 567 9.35 1.54 -3.31
CA GLY A 567 9.56 1.02 -1.96
C GLY A 567 10.48 1.87 -1.11
N PHE A 568 10.72 1.39 0.09
CA PHE A 568 11.57 2.06 1.06
C PHE A 568 12.13 1.05 2.07
N ASP A 569 13.17 1.47 2.79
CA ASP A 569 13.71 0.70 3.89
C ASP A 569 12.73 0.72 5.08
N ALA A 570 12.13 -0.43 5.38
CA ALA A 570 11.08 -0.56 6.38
C ALA A 570 11.58 -0.33 7.81
N ASP A 571 12.87 -0.56 8.06
CA ASP A 571 13.46 -0.42 9.40
C ASP A 571 13.90 1.01 9.67
N SER A 572 14.64 1.64 8.74
CA SER A 572 15.14 3.00 8.96
C SER A 572 14.11 4.08 8.60
N MET A 573 13.24 3.82 7.62
CA MET A 573 12.35 4.82 7.01
C MET A 573 13.08 6.11 6.55
N GLU A 574 14.38 6.04 6.29
CA GLU A 574 15.23 7.19 5.93
C GLU A 574 15.45 7.33 4.42
N ALA A 575 15.17 6.28 3.65
CA ALA A 575 15.41 6.29 2.21
C ALA A 575 14.33 5.52 1.46
N GLY A 576 14.07 5.99 0.24
CA GLY A 576 13.15 5.37 -0.70
C GLY A 576 13.85 5.00 -2.00
N THR A 577 13.24 4.08 -2.74
CA THR A 577 13.77 3.57 -4.00
C THR A 577 12.65 3.35 -5.01
N CYS A 578 12.86 3.78 -6.25
CA CYS A 578 12.12 3.32 -7.42
C CYS A 578 13.06 2.48 -8.28
N SER A 579 12.72 1.22 -8.50
CA SER A 579 13.52 0.31 -9.33
C SER A 579 12.76 -0.02 -10.61
N VAL A 580 13.42 0.13 -11.74
CA VAL A 580 12.88 -0.11 -13.08
C VAL A 580 13.35 -1.46 -13.58
N HIS A 581 12.40 -2.33 -13.92
CA HIS A 581 12.62 -3.71 -14.34
C HIS A 581 12.06 -3.92 -15.73
N SER A 582 12.89 -4.25 -16.72
CA SER A 582 12.45 -4.67 -18.05
C SER A 582 12.41 -6.19 -18.20
N CYS A 583 11.72 -6.65 -19.26
CA CYS A 583 11.79 -8.04 -19.68
C CYS A 583 13.16 -8.33 -20.33
N ALA A 584 13.96 -9.20 -19.71
CA ALA A 584 15.20 -9.68 -20.33
C ALA A 584 14.88 -10.63 -21.49
N LEU A 585 15.17 -10.23 -22.74
CA LEU A 585 15.02 -11.10 -23.92
C LEU A 585 16.11 -12.18 -24.03
N SER A 586 17.16 -12.12 -23.20
CA SER A 586 18.28 -13.06 -23.17
C SER A 586 18.70 -13.33 -21.73
N GLN A 587 18.41 -14.53 -21.22
CA GLN A 587 19.11 -15.08 -20.04
C GLN A 587 20.46 -15.70 -20.40
N ASP A 588 20.88 -15.63 -21.67
CA ASP A 588 22.21 -16.02 -22.10
C ASP A 588 23.19 -14.88 -21.81
N GLY A 589 24.07 -15.12 -20.84
CA GLY A 589 24.97 -14.14 -20.24
C GLY A 589 26.11 -13.65 -21.14
N ASP A 590 25.84 -13.23 -22.38
CA ASP A 590 26.87 -12.75 -23.31
C ASP A 590 26.48 -11.52 -24.15
N SER A 591 25.23 -11.05 -24.07
CA SER A 591 24.88 -9.69 -24.47
C SER A 591 24.89 -8.82 -23.24
N GLY A 592 25.89 -7.94 -23.12
CA GLY A 592 26.00 -6.96 -22.05
C GLY A 592 24.63 -6.34 -21.78
N GLY A 593 24.02 -6.73 -20.65
CA GLY A 593 22.76 -6.14 -20.21
C GLY A 593 22.94 -4.62 -20.09
N PRO A 594 21.85 -3.84 -20.11
CA PRO A 594 21.96 -2.41 -19.85
C PRO A 594 22.77 -2.23 -18.56
N GLU A 595 23.82 -1.38 -18.65
CA GLU A 595 24.62 -1.03 -17.47
C GLU A 595 23.65 -0.67 -16.34
N GLN A 596 23.72 -1.36 -15.21
CA GLN A 596 22.79 -1.13 -14.11
C GLN A 596 23.08 0.26 -13.54
N ARG A 597 22.19 1.23 -13.79
CA ARG A 597 22.46 2.63 -13.47
C ARG A 597 21.81 3.01 -12.15
N LEU A 598 22.62 3.60 -11.26
CA LEU A 598 22.16 4.18 -10.01
C LEU A 598 22.08 5.70 -10.13
N TYR A 599 20.90 6.23 -9.82
CA TYR A 599 20.63 7.66 -9.91
C TYR A 599 20.07 8.23 -8.61
N ASP A 600 20.26 9.54 -8.43
CA ASP A 600 19.53 10.31 -7.44
C ASP A 600 18.11 10.66 -7.95
N GLU A 601 17.32 11.27 -7.09
CA GLU A 601 15.94 11.70 -7.37
C GLU A 601 15.80 12.67 -8.56
N LYS A 602 16.88 13.30 -9.02
CA LYS A 602 16.93 14.19 -10.20
C LYS A 602 17.58 13.51 -11.41
N LEU A 603 17.70 12.19 -11.38
CA LEU A 603 18.33 11.36 -12.42
C LEU A 603 19.79 11.70 -12.71
N ARG A 604 20.54 12.15 -11.70
CA ARG A 604 21.99 12.37 -11.81
C ARG A 604 22.73 11.10 -11.39
N PRO A 605 23.73 10.62 -12.15
CA PRO A 605 24.48 9.43 -11.80
C PRO A 605 25.09 9.54 -10.40
N MET A 606 24.92 8.49 -9.60
CA MET A 606 25.44 8.45 -8.23
C MET A 606 26.75 7.66 -8.13
N PRO A 607 27.79 8.21 -7.48
CA PRO A 607 28.96 7.44 -7.05
C PRO A 607 28.57 6.35 -6.04
N ALA A 608 29.24 5.20 -6.09
CA ALA A 608 28.94 4.04 -5.26
C ALA A 608 29.15 4.31 -3.77
N TRP A 609 30.16 5.09 -3.38
CA TRP A 609 30.37 5.45 -1.97
C TRP A 609 29.21 6.29 -1.39
N LYS A 610 28.52 7.10 -2.21
CA LYS A 610 27.32 7.83 -1.79
C LYS A 610 26.10 6.91 -1.68
N ALA A 611 26.06 5.81 -2.43
CA ALA A 611 25.02 4.80 -2.30
C ALA A 611 25.04 4.09 -0.93
N ARG A 612 26.18 4.08 -0.24
CA ARG A 612 26.31 3.49 1.11
C ARG A 612 25.74 4.34 2.24
N MET A 613 25.64 5.67 2.06
CA MET A 613 25.16 6.56 3.12
C MET A 613 23.63 6.55 3.17
N ARG A 614 23.06 6.00 4.26
CA ARG A 614 21.64 6.17 4.62
C ARG A 614 21.49 7.49 5.38
N GLY A 615 20.48 8.29 5.03
CA GLY A 615 20.01 9.39 5.88
C GLY A 615 20.88 10.65 5.99
N VAL A 616 21.89 10.85 5.14
CA VAL A 616 22.62 12.14 5.11
C VAL A 616 21.91 13.07 4.12
N PRO A 617 21.42 14.25 4.56
CA PRO A 617 20.89 15.26 3.65
C PRO A 617 21.90 15.53 2.52
N TRP A 618 21.42 15.53 1.28
CA TRP A 618 22.22 15.85 0.10
C TRP A 618 22.62 17.34 0.11
N PHE A 619 23.56 17.76 0.96
CA PHE A 619 24.10 19.12 0.94
C PHE A 619 25.59 19.11 0.59
N ARG A 620 25.92 19.67 -0.56
CA ARG A 620 26.36 21.06 -0.61
C ARG A 620 25.67 21.79 -1.74
#